data_AF-A0A382XKF3-F1
#
_entry.id   AF-A0A382XKF3-F1
#
_cell.length_a   1.000
_cell.length_b   1.000
_cell.length_c   1.000
_cell.angle_alpha   90.00
_cell.angle_beta   90.00
_cell.angle_gamma   90.00
#
_symmetry.space_group_name_H-M   'P 1'
#
loop_
_entity.id
_entity.type
_entity.pdbx_description
1 polymer ?
#
loop_
_entity_poly.entity_id
_entity_poly.type
_entity_poly.pdbx_seq_one_letter_code
_entity_poly.pdbx_strand_id
1 'polypeptide(L)'
;CAADSGLNIIRGSGNIFSDTDPFVDATNNNYTLVNTSNAIGGGTAAMTLYGTTYNAPATDYSGTVRPSPVGSSPDMGALENSLPSAVPTILSLTSTADDGTYKLGDVIIVTVAFTEAVTVTGTPQLTLETGTADAVAVYTSGSGNDTLIFTYTVAAGDTSSDLDYSSTTALALNNGTIVDADSTSAYLTLAAKGAANSLGANKELVIDGVVPTVSSVTATAADGTYTMDDQIAITIIFSEAVIVTGIPKLTLETGVADELVDYSSGSGGT
;
A
#
# COMPACT_ATOMS: atom_id res chain seq x y z
N CYS A 1 29.14 5.50 -1.09
CA CYS A 1 28.51 5.37 -2.41
C CYS A 1 29.00 6.52 -3.29
N ALA A 2 30.09 6.33 -4.03
CA ALA A 2 30.57 7.37 -4.94
C ALA A 2 29.81 7.21 -6.26
N ALA A 3 29.09 8.25 -6.67
CA ALA A 3 28.57 8.33 -8.03
C ALA A 3 29.76 8.29 -8.99
N ASP A 4 29.81 7.29 -9.87
CA ASP A 4 30.77 7.30 -10.96
C ASP A 4 30.33 8.38 -11.96
N SER A 5 31.01 9.52 -11.87
CA SER A 5 30.76 10.73 -12.67
C SER A 5 31.40 10.66 -14.06
N GLY A 6 31.97 9.51 -14.45
CA GLY A 6 32.65 9.30 -15.73
C GLY A 6 31.77 8.76 -16.87
N LEU A 7 30.61 8.18 -16.56
CA LEU A 7 29.70 7.66 -17.58
C LEU A 7 28.54 8.62 -17.74
N ASN A 8 28.60 9.46 -18.78
CA ASN A 8 27.47 10.26 -19.25
C ASN A 8 26.42 9.33 -19.89
N ILE A 9 25.86 8.40 -19.11
CA ILE A 9 24.65 7.67 -19.46
C ILE A 9 23.55 8.70 -19.41
N ILE A 10 23.24 9.31 -20.55
CA ILE A 10 21.97 9.99 -20.73
C ILE A 10 20.93 8.90 -20.56
N ARG A 11 20.18 8.94 -19.45
CA ARG A 11 19.05 8.05 -19.19
C ARG A 11 18.07 8.21 -20.35
N GLY A 12 18.12 7.31 -21.32
CA GLY A 12 17.25 7.28 -22.47
C GLY A 12 15.96 6.53 -22.18
N SER A 13 14.99 6.66 -23.07
CA SER A 13 13.83 5.78 -23.16
C SER A 13 14.27 4.35 -23.47
N GLY A 14 13.86 3.36 -22.66
CA GLY A 14 14.14 1.93 -22.89
C GLY A 14 15.15 1.27 -21.95
N ASN A 15 15.61 1.98 -20.90
CA ASN A 15 16.43 1.35 -19.86
C ASN A 15 15.57 0.50 -18.92
N ILE A 16 16.06 -0.68 -18.58
CA ILE A 16 15.48 -1.52 -17.52
C ILE A 16 16.12 -1.12 -16.19
N PHE A 17 15.28 -0.73 -15.23
CA PHE A 17 15.70 -0.37 -13.87
C PHE A 17 15.16 -1.42 -12.90
N SER A 18 16.03 -1.94 -12.03
CA SER A 18 15.67 -2.91 -11.00
C SER A 18 16.26 -2.46 -9.67
N ASP A 19 15.47 -2.55 -8.60
CA ASP A 19 15.94 -2.35 -7.23
C ASP A 19 16.67 -3.60 -6.69
N THR A 20 16.55 -4.74 -7.40
CA THR A 20 17.20 -6.02 -7.07
C THR A 20 18.25 -6.36 -8.12
N ASP A 21 19.36 -6.99 -7.70
CA ASP A 21 20.41 -7.46 -8.63
C ASP A 21 19.79 -8.44 -9.66
N PRO A 22 19.89 -8.16 -10.97
CA PRO A 22 19.35 -9.03 -12.00
C PRO A 22 20.16 -10.32 -12.19
N PHE A 23 21.35 -10.43 -11.59
CA PHE A 23 22.27 -11.55 -11.74
C PHE A 23 22.29 -12.50 -10.54
N VAL A 24 22.66 -13.76 -10.77
CA VAL A 24 22.76 -14.78 -9.72
C VAL A 24 23.85 -14.44 -8.70
N ASP A 25 25.02 -14.03 -9.17
CA ASP A 25 26.13 -13.61 -8.30
C ASP A 25 27.18 -12.81 -9.10
N ALA A 26 26.90 -11.52 -9.30
CA ALA A 26 27.82 -10.63 -9.99
C ALA A 26 29.18 -10.49 -9.28
N THR A 27 29.22 -10.67 -7.94
CA THR A 27 30.45 -10.52 -7.15
C THR A 27 31.48 -11.61 -7.43
N ASN A 28 31.02 -12.81 -7.80
CA ASN A 28 31.87 -13.93 -8.22
C ASN A 28 31.86 -14.13 -9.76
N ASN A 29 31.59 -13.06 -10.52
CA ASN A 29 31.52 -13.05 -11.98
C ASN A 29 30.48 -14.00 -12.60
N ASN A 30 29.43 -14.37 -11.85
CA ASN A 30 28.30 -15.12 -12.36
C ASN A 30 27.19 -14.17 -12.81
N TYR A 31 27.31 -13.68 -14.04
CA TYR A 31 26.36 -12.77 -14.70
C TYR A 31 25.20 -13.50 -15.39
N THR A 32 24.82 -14.68 -14.91
CA THR A 32 23.59 -15.34 -15.34
C THR A 32 22.39 -14.67 -14.68
N LEU A 33 21.27 -14.57 -15.38
CA LEU A 33 20.08 -13.91 -14.84
C LEU A 33 19.40 -14.79 -13.79
N VAL A 34 18.97 -14.20 -12.67
CA VAL A 34 18.02 -14.87 -11.77
C VAL A 34 16.66 -15.00 -12.45
N ASN A 35 15.88 -16.03 -12.11
CA ASN A 35 14.57 -16.28 -12.74
C ASN A 35 13.52 -15.18 -12.51
N THR A 36 13.76 -14.25 -11.59
CA THR A 36 12.91 -13.07 -11.33
C THR A 36 13.47 -11.80 -11.95
N SER A 37 14.51 -11.91 -12.77
CA SER A 37 15.19 -10.75 -13.36
C SER A 37 14.31 -10.11 -14.43
N ASN A 38 14.15 -8.81 -14.34
CA ASN A 38 13.49 -8.00 -15.38
C ASN A 38 14.30 -7.91 -16.69
N ALA A 39 15.50 -8.47 -16.73
CA ALA A 39 16.32 -8.58 -17.93
C ALA A 39 16.00 -9.82 -18.79
N ILE A 40 15.21 -10.77 -18.26
CA ILE A 40 14.71 -11.93 -19.01
C ILE A 40 13.70 -11.43 -20.06
N GLY A 41 13.89 -11.82 -21.32
CA GLY A 41 13.12 -11.33 -22.45
C GLY A 41 13.26 -9.82 -22.69
N GLY A 42 14.16 -9.13 -21.98
CA GLY A 42 14.31 -7.67 -22.04
C GLY A 42 15.11 -7.18 -23.25
N GLY A 43 15.77 -8.07 -23.98
CA GLY A 43 16.59 -7.73 -25.13
C GLY A 43 15.78 -7.54 -26.40
N THR A 44 16.44 -7.02 -27.44
CA THR A 44 15.85 -6.88 -28.78
C THR A 44 16.59 -7.77 -29.76
N ALA A 45 15.87 -8.48 -30.63
CA ALA A 45 16.46 -9.36 -31.63
C ALA A 45 17.35 -8.62 -32.64
N ALA A 46 17.08 -7.34 -32.92
CA ALA A 46 17.93 -6.47 -33.70
C ALA A 46 17.72 -4.99 -33.37
N MET A 47 18.76 -4.18 -33.50
CA MET A 47 18.74 -2.73 -33.31
C MET A 47 19.35 -2.05 -34.55
N THR A 48 18.73 -0.99 -35.06
CA THR A 48 19.31 -0.19 -36.16
C THR A 48 19.85 1.13 -35.63
N LEU A 49 21.15 1.35 -35.79
CA LEU A 49 21.84 2.56 -35.36
C LEU A 49 22.61 3.16 -36.54
N TYR A 50 22.37 4.45 -36.82
CA TYR A 50 22.97 5.17 -37.95
C TYR A 50 22.85 4.45 -39.32
N GLY A 51 21.70 3.79 -39.56
CA GLY A 51 21.45 3.04 -40.79
C GLY A 51 22.12 1.66 -40.88
N THR A 52 22.78 1.21 -39.80
CA THR A 52 23.36 -0.14 -39.70
C THR A 52 22.54 -0.99 -38.73
N THR A 53 22.12 -2.18 -39.17
CA THR A 53 21.40 -3.14 -38.32
C THR A 53 22.37 -4.08 -37.61
N TYR A 54 22.22 -4.15 -36.29
CA TYR A 54 22.93 -5.05 -35.40
C TYR A 54 21.95 -6.11 -34.91
N ASN A 55 22.20 -7.38 -35.20
CA ASN A 55 21.38 -8.48 -34.72
C ASN A 55 21.93 -9.02 -33.41
N ALA A 56 21.05 -9.48 -32.52
CA ALA A 56 21.45 -10.29 -31.38
C ALA A 56 22.19 -11.55 -31.86
N PRO A 57 23.23 -12.01 -31.16
CA PRO A 57 23.87 -13.27 -31.47
C PRO A 57 22.86 -14.43 -31.53
N ALA A 58 23.00 -15.32 -32.52
CA ALA A 58 22.11 -16.46 -32.69
C ALA A 58 22.20 -17.48 -31.55
N THR A 59 23.30 -17.46 -30.79
CA THR A 59 23.50 -18.27 -29.60
C THR A 59 24.06 -17.44 -28.45
N ASP A 60 23.75 -17.84 -27.22
CA ASP A 60 24.35 -17.30 -26.01
C ASP A 60 25.81 -17.76 -25.81
N TYR A 61 26.44 -17.33 -24.69
CA TYR A 61 27.83 -17.68 -24.38
C TYR A 61 28.06 -19.20 -24.19
N SER A 62 27.02 -19.96 -23.84
CA SER A 62 27.08 -21.43 -23.69
C SER A 62 26.69 -22.18 -24.98
N GLY A 63 26.32 -21.47 -26.05
CA GLY A 63 25.89 -22.05 -27.32
C GLY A 63 24.40 -22.37 -27.39
N THR A 64 23.60 -21.97 -26.40
CA THR A 64 22.13 -22.09 -26.43
C THR A 64 21.58 -21.14 -27.50
N VAL A 65 20.64 -21.61 -28.33
CA VAL A 65 20.01 -20.78 -29.36
C VAL A 65 19.20 -19.65 -28.72
N ARG A 66 19.28 -18.45 -29.28
CA ARG A 66 18.48 -17.29 -28.91
C ARG A 66 17.46 -16.94 -30.01
N PRO A 67 16.24 -16.51 -29.66
CA PRO A 67 15.66 -16.54 -28.32
C PRO A 67 15.29 -17.98 -27.92
N SER A 68 15.38 -18.30 -26.63
CA SER A 68 14.88 -19.56 -26.07
C SER A 68 14.07 -19.25 -24.80
N PRO A 69 12.74 -19.44 -24.80
CA PRO A 69 11.94 -20.18 -25.78
C PRO A 69 11.85 -19.53 -27.16
N VAL A 70 11.73 -20.34 -28.21
CA VAL A 70 11.60 -19.84 -29.59
C VAL A 70 10.35 -18.96 -29.70
N GLY A 71 10.53 -17.72 -30.15
CA GLY A 71 9.45 -16.74 -30.32
C GLY A 71 9.40 -15.67 -29.22
N SER A 72 10.15 -15.82 -28.13
CA SER A 72 10.33 -14.74 -27.15
C SER A 72 11.33 -13.68 -27.65
N SER A 73 11.55 -12.65 -26.85
CA SER A 73 12.69 -11.75 -27.00
C SER A 73 13.95 -12.39 -26.40
N PRO A 74 15.15 -12.09 -26.95
CA PRO A 74 16.39 -12.57 -26.33
C PRO A 74 16.63 -11.90 -24.99
N ASP A 75 17.29 -12.58 -24.06
CA ASP A 75 17.66 -11.99 -22.77
C ASP A 75 18.77 -10.93 -22.90
N MET A 76 18.75 -9.91 -22.03
CA MET A 76 19.87 -8.96 -21.94
C MET A 76 21.11 -9.53 -21.21
N GLY A 77 20.99 -10.69 -20.58
CA GLY A 77 22.09 -11.39 -19.91
C GLY A 77 23.00 -12.16 -20.86
N ALA A 78 24.16 -12.61 -20.39
CA ALA A 78 25.12 -13.37 -21.20
C ALA A 78 24.64 -14.78 -21.57
N LEU A 79 23.83 -15.38 -20.71
CA LEU A 79 23.16 -16.67 -20.93
C LEU A 79 21.66 -16.46 -21.07
N GLU A 80 21.04 -17.31 -21.88
CA GLU A 80 19.59 -17.34 -22.09
C GLU A 80 18.91 -18.14 -20.96
N ASN A 81 17.88 -17.56 -20.36
CA ASN A 81 16.99 -18.17 -19.39
C ASN A 81 15.87 -18.91 -20.11
N SER A 82 15.39 -20.02 -19.55
CA SER A 82 14.27 -20.77 -20.13
C SER A 82 12.91 -20.07 -20.04
N LEU A 83 12.80 -18.99 -19.25
CA LEU A 83 11.59 -18.19 -19.13
C LEU A 83 11.47 -17.23 -20.34
N PRO A 84 10.27 -17.11 -20.95
CA PRO A 84 10.08 -16.25 -22.13
C PRO A 84 10.11 -14.75 -21.82
N SER A 85 9.78 -14.39 -20.58
CA SER A 85 9.72 -13.04 -20.04
C SER A 85 10.02 -13.08 -18.55
N ALA A 86 10.26 -11.91 -17.97
CA ALA A 86 10.46 -11.78 -16.53
C ALA A 86 9.19 -12.19 -15.76
N VAL A 87 9.36 -12.71 -14.54
CA VAL A 87 8.21 -12.93 -13.65
C VAL A 87 7.76 -11.57 -13.09
N PRO A 88 6.47 -11.20 -13.14
CA PRO A 88 6.00 -9.99 -12.51
C PRO A 88 6.25 -10.03 -11.01
N THR A 89 6.89 -9.00 -10.47
CA THR A 89 7.14 -8.88 -9.03
C THR A 89 6.60 -7.56 -8.53
N ILE A 90 6.24 -7.48 -7.25
CA ILE A 90 5.77 -6.24 -6.64
C ILE A 90 6.96 -5.32 -6.41
N LEU A 91 6.89 -4.12 -7.00
CA LEU A 91 7.90 -3.09 -6.89
C LEU A 91 7.71 -2.25 -5.64
N SER A 92 6.48 -1.75 -5.42
CA SER A 92 6.18 -0.85 -4.31
C SER A 92 4.70 -0.78 -4.00
N LEU A 93 4.38 -0.50 -2.75
CA LEU A 93 3.03 -0.13 -2.31
C LEU A 93 3.02 1.33 -1.88
N THR A 94 1.99 2.07 -2.27
CA THR A 94 1.77 3.45 -1.84
C THR A 94 0.29 3.75 -1.78
N SER A 95 -0.07 5.00 -1.47
CA SER A 95 -1.45 5.49 -1.43
C SER A 95 -1.57 6.81 -2.17
N THR A 96 -2.72 7.00 -2.83
CA THR A 96 -3.06 8.30 -3.43
C THR A 96 -3.62 9.28 -2.40
N ALA A 97 -3.96 8.81 -1.20
CA ALA A 97 -4.39 9.64 -0.09
C ALA A 97 -3.20 10.45 0.47
N ASP A 98 -3.44 11.65 0.97
CA ASP A 98 -2.39 12.48 1.59
C ASP A 98 -1.95 11.88 2.94
N ASP A 99 -0.76 12.23 3.41
CA ASP A 99 -0.33 11.83 4.75
C ASP A 99 -1.21 12.51 5.81
N GLY A 100 -1.56 11.79 6.88
CA GLY A 100 -2.43 12.32 7.93
C GLY A 100 -3.28 11.27 8.64
N THR A 101 -4.25 11.75 9.42
CA THR A 101 -5.16 10.91 10.20
C THR A 101 -6.49 10.69 9.48
N TYR A 102 -6.89 9.43 9.39
CA TYR A 102 -8.13 8.97 8.77
C TYR A 102 -9.05 8.38 9.82
N LYS A 103 -10.31 8.82 9.82
CA LYS A 103 -11.33 8.48 10.80
C LYS A 103 -12.35 7.50 10.25
N LEU A 104 -13.22 6.99 11.13
CA LEU A 104 -14.32 6.09 10.78
C LEU A 104 -15.06 6.54 9.50
N GLY A 105 -15.12 5.66 8.51
CA GLY A 105 -15.80 5.88 7.24
C GLY A 105 -14.95 6.55 6.16
N ASP A 106 -13.76 7.06 6.50
CA ASP A 106 -12.83 7.57 5.49
C ASP A 106 -12.35 6.45 4.56
N VAL A 107 -12.08 6.82 3.31
CA VAL A 107 -11.67 5.89 2.26
C VAL A 107 -10.23 6.14 1.87
N ILE A 108 -9.42 5.09 1.91
CA ILE A 108 -8.00 5.10 1.55
C ILE A 108 -7.81 4.22 0.32
N ILE A 109 -7.16 4.78 -0.71
CA ILE A 109 -6.83 4.07 -1.94
C ILE A 109 -5.36 3.67 -1.90
N VAL A 110 -5.13 2.36 -1.81
CA VAL A 110 -3.80 1.74 -1.83
C VAL A 110 -3.49 1.25 -3.25
N THR A 111 -2.30 1.55 -3.75
CA THR A 111 -1.84 1.10 -5.06
C THR A 111 -0.66 0.14 -4.92
N VAL A 112 -0.72 -0.98 -5.64
CA VAL A 112 0.32 -2.00 -5.70
C VAL A 112 0.94 -1.97 -7.10
N ALA A 113 2.17 -1.49 -7.20
CA ALA A 113 2.91 -1.43 -8.45
C ALA A 113 3.70 -2.75 -8.66
N PHE A 114 3.63 -3.28 -9.87
CA PHE A 114 4.38 -4.43 -10.36
C PHE A 114 5.48 -3.98 -11.32
N THR A 115 6.45 -4.86 -11.58
CA THR A 115 7.52 -4.63 -12.56
C THR A 115 7.04 -4.58 -14.01
N GLU A 116 5.85 -5.11 -14.29
CA GLU A 116 5.23 -5.14 -15.61
C GLU A 116 3.71 -5.26 -15.49
N ALA A 117 3.01 -5.19 -16.62
CA ALA A 117 1.56 -5.29 -16.65
C ALA A 117 1.07 -6.68 -16.24
N VAL A 118 0.05 -6.71 -15.38
CA VAL A 118 -0.56 -7.96 -14.88
C VAL A 118 -2.06 -8.01 -15.16
N THR A 119 -2.56 -9.19 -15.51
CA THR A 119 -3.97 -9.51 -15.65
C THR A 119 -4.48 -10.19 -14.40
N VAL A 120 -5.57 -9.65 -13.85
CA VAL A 120 -6.21 -10.13 -12.63
C VAL A 120 -7.48 -10.90 -12.97
N THR A 121 -7.66 -12.06 -12.35
CA THR A 121 -8.96 -12.75 -12.22
C THR A 121 -9.36 -12.81 -10.75
N GLY A 122 -10.66 -12.99 -10.48
CA GLY A 122 -11.19 -13.01 -9.11
C GLY A 122 -11.16 -11.63 -8.43
N THR A 123 -11.13 -11.63 -7.09
CA THR A 123 -11.10 -10.39 -6.29
C THR A 123 -9.97 -10.47 -5.26
N PRO A 124 -8.71 -10.21 -5.65
CA PRO A 124 -7.60 -10.19 -4.70
C PRO A 124 -7.88 -9.27 -3.52
N GLN A 125 -7.27 -9.59 -2.38
CA GLN A 125 -7.46 -8.91 -1.11
C GLN A 125 -6.10 -8.60 -0.51
N LEU A 126 -5.95 -7.39 0.03
CA LEU A 126 -4.77 -6.98 0.76
C LEU A 126 -5.15 -6.80 2.23
N THR A 127 -4.59 -7.63 3.11
CA THR A 127 -4.84 -7.54 4.55
C THR A 127 -3.98 -6.43 5.15
N LEU A 128 -4.62 -5.47 5.81
CA LEU A 128 -4.01 -4.31 6.46
C LEU A 128 -3.93 -4.53 7.98
N GLU A 129 -2.81 -4.13 8.58
CA GLU A 129 -2.62 -4.13 10.03
C GLU A 129 -3.35 -2.93 10.63
N THR A 130 -4.51 -3.18 11.23
CA THR A 130 -5.40 -2.17 11.79
C THR A 130 -5.76 -2.44 13.25
N GLY A 131 -4.88 -3.16 13.97
CA GLY A 131 -5.00 -3.37 15.41
C GLY A 131 -5.22 -4.84 15.76
N THR A 132 -6.21 -5.13 16.62
CA THR A 132 -6.43 -6.52 17.06
C THR A 132 -7.08 -7.40 16.00
N ALA A 133 -7.88 -6.78 15.13
CA ALA A 133 -8.45 -7.40 13.96
C ALA A 133 -7.99 -6.63 12.73
N ASP A 134 -7.42 -7.36 11.78
CA ASP A 134 -6.94 -6.79 10.52
C ASP A 134 -8.09 -6.52 9.55
N ALA A 135 -8.05 -5.33 8.96
CA ALA A 135 -8.95 -4.95 7.89
C ALA A 135 -8.51 -5.53 6.55
N VAL A 136 -9.43 -5.58 5.59
CA VAL A 136 -9.16 -6.02 4.22
C VAL A 136 -9.40 -4.87 3.26
N ALA A 137 -8.35 -4.46 2.54
CA ALA A 137 -8.48 -3.63 1.36
C ALA A 137 -8.88 -4.50 0.15
N VAL A 138 -9.91 -4.08 -0.57
CA VAL A 138 -10.50 -4.86 -1.66
C VAL A 138 -10.00 -4.36 -3.01
N TYR A 139 -9.60 -5.29 -3.89
CA TYR A 139 -9.25 -4.96 -5.27
C TYR A 139 -10.40 -4.25 -6.00
N THR A 140 -10.11 -3.14 -6.67
CA THR A 140 -11.11 -2.34 -7.41
C THR A 140 -10.83 -2.24 -8.90
N SER A 141 -9.57 -2.07 -9.31
CA SER A 141 -9.21 -1.88 -10.73
C SER A 141 -7.70 -2.02 -10.99
N GLY A 142 -7.29 -1.93 -12.26
CA GLY A 142 -5.88 -1.96 -12.67
C GLY A 142 -5.47 -3.15 -13.53
N SER A 143 -6.35 -4.15 -13.72
CA SER A 143 -6.07 -5.33 -14.57
C SER A 143 -5.67 -4.90 -15.98
N GLY A 144 -4.61 -5.52 -16.52
CA GLY A 144 -4.00 -5.17 -17.80
C GLY A 144 -2.97 -4.03 -17.72
N ASN A 145 -2.70 -3.49 -16.52
CA ASN A 145 -1.67 -2.47 -16.26
C ASN A 145 -0.67 -2.99 -15.22
N ASP A 146 0.39 -2.22 -14.97
CA ASP A 146 1.42 -2.52 -13.97
C ASP A 146 1.01 -2.13 -12.54
N THR A 147 -0.10 -1.41 -12.37
CA THR A 147 -0.54 -0.91 -11.07
C THR A 147 -1.95 -1.39 -10.77
N LEU A 148 -2.09 -2.11 -9.65
CA LEU A 148 -3.38 -2.55 -9.13
C LEU A 148 -3.87 -1.61 -8.02
N ILE A 149 -5.18 -1.36 -7.99
CA ILE A 149 -5.81 -0.41 -7.07
C ILE A 149 -6.69 -1.18 -6.08
N PHE A 150 -6.49 -0.90 -4.80
CA PHE A 150 -7.23 -1.45 -3.68
C PHE A 150 -7.88 -0.33 -2.89
N THR A 151 -9.06 -0.60 -2.33
CA THR A 151 -9.81 0.36 -1.51
C THR A 151 -10.02 -0.21 -0.12
N TYR A 152 -9.64 0.60 0.87
CA TYR A 152 -9.88 0.37 2.29
C TYR A 152 -10.81 1.46 2.82
N THR A 153 -11.79 1.09 3.64
CA THR A 153 -12.65 2.02 4.37
C THR A 153 -12.45 1.78 5.85
N VAL A 154 -12.09 2.84 6.59
CA VAL A 154 -11.83 2.74 8.02
C VAL A 154 -13.10 2.26 8.72
N ALA A 155 -13.03 1.11 9.39
CA ALA A 155 -14.13 0.53 10.14
C ALA A 155 -14.06 0.91 11.62
N ALA A 156 -15.15 0.64 12.35
CA ALA A 156 -15.22 0.93 13.78
C ALA A 156 -14.24 0.05 14.55
N GLY A 157 -13.34 0.68 15.31
CA GLY A 157 -12.31 0.01 16.11
C GLY A 157 -10.98 -0.21 15.39
N ASP A 158 -10.89 0.09 14.08
CA ASP A 158 -9.61 0.05 13.35
C ASP A 158 -8.67 1.10 13.94
N THR A 159 -7.42 0.73 14.20
CA THR A 159 -6.39 1.63 14.72
C THR A 159 -5.03 1.28 14.16
N SER A 160 -4.28 2.30 13.73
CA SER A 160 -2.86 2.14 13.39
C SER A 160 -2.14 3.46 13.54
N SER A 161 -0.95 3.44 14.15
CA SER A 161 -0.08 4.62 14.20
C SER A 161 0.55 4.94 12.85
N ASP A 162 0.65 3.93 11.97
CA ASP A 162 1.09 4.06 10.60
C ASP A 162 0.62 2.83 9.80
N LEU A 163 -0.30 3.03 8.86
CA LEU A 163 -0.98 1.95 8.15
C LEU A 163 0.00 1.18 7.27
N ASP A 164 0.07 -0.13 7.48
CA ASP A 164 0.83 -1.03 6.65
C ASP A 164 0.05 -2.34 6.46
N TYR A 165 0.54 -3.25 5.63
CA TYR A 165 -0.03 -4.59 5.53
C TYR A 165 0.36 -5.48 6.73
N SER A 166 -0.42 -6.54 6.96
CA SER A 166 -0.21 -7.44 8.11
C SER A 166 1.06 -8.29 8.02
N SER A 167 1.51 -8.63 6.80
CA SER A 167 2.70 -9.44 6.56
C SER A 167 3.21 -9.32 5.12
N THR A 168 4.40 -9.85 4.85
CA THR A 168 4.96 -9.93 3.47
C THR A 168 4.13 -10.81 2.52
N THR A 169 3.13 -11.53 3.02
CA THR A 169 2.22 -12.39 2.24
C THR A 169 0.77 -11.91 2.33
N ALA A 170 0.53 -10.66 2.74
CA ALA A 170 -0.81 -10.13 2.97
C ALA A 170 -1.65 -9.94 1.69
N LEU A 171 -1.04 -9.96 0.51
CA LEU A 171 -1.76 -9.96 -0.76
C LEU A 171 -2.22 -11.39 -1.10
N ALA A 172 -3.50 -11.66 -0.89
CA ALA A 172 -4.14 -12.93 -1.18
C ALA A 172 -4.91 -12.87 -2.51
N LEU A 173 -4.83 -13.94 -3.30
CA LEU A 173 -5.50 -14.03 -4.60
C LEU A 173 -7.03 -14.24 -4.50
N ASN A 174 -7.52 -14.76 -3.37
CA ASN A 174 -8.94 -15.08 -3.13
C ASN A 174 -9.60 -15.84 -4.30
N ASN A 175 -9.08 -17.04 -4.58
CA ASN A 175 -9.52 -17.91 -5.70
C ASN A 175 -9.34 -17.30 -7.11
N GLY A 176 -8.63 -16.18 -7.23
CA GLY A 176 -8.23 -15.55 -8.48
C GLY A 176 -6.79 -15.86 -8.90
N THR A 177 -6.30 -15.06 -9.85
CA THR A 177 -4.92 -15.11 -10.37
C THR A 177 -4.42 -13.70 -10.62
N ILE A 178 -3.11 -13.49 -10.50
CA ILE A 178 -2.40 -12.31 -11.00
C ILE A 178 -1.28 -12.87 -11.87
N VAL A 179 -1.39 -12.66 -13.18
CA VAL A 179 -0.48 -13.24 -14.18
C VAL A 179 -0.03 -12.20 -15.19
N ASP A 180 1.11 -12.41 -15.86
CA ASP A 180 1.51 -11.61 -17.03
C ASP A 180 0.71 -12.00 -18.29
N ALA A 181 1.13 -11.45 -19.43
CA ALA A 181 0.56 -11.77 -20.75
C ALA A 181 0.85 -13.22 -21.21
N ASP A 182 1.92 -13.83 -20.71
CA ASP A 182 2.33 -15.21 -21.01
C ASP A 182 1.69 -16.24 -20.06
N SER A 183 0.80 -15.79 -19.16
CA SER A 183 0.14 -16.58 -18.11
C SER A 183 1.06 -17.08 -16.99
N THR A 184 2.24 -16.46 -16.82
CA THR A 184 3.13 -16.69 -15.67
C THR A 184 2.56 -16.01 -14.43
N SER A 185 2.51 -16.71 -13.30
CA SER A 185 2.03 -16.16 -12.04
C SER A 185 3.02 -15.16 -11.45
N ALA A 186 2.49 -14.02 -10.98
CA ALA A 186 3.27 -13.00 -10.32
C ALA A 186 3.81 -13.48 -8.96
N TYR A 187 5.00 -12.99 -8.59
CA TYR A 187 5.57 -13.15 -7.26
C TYR A 187 5.02 -12.06 -6.34
N LEU A 188 4.20 -12.47 -5.36
CA LEU A 188 3.38 -11.56 -4.54
C LEU A 188 4.01 -11.16 -3.19
N THR A 189 5.29 -11.46 -2.99
CA THR A 189 5.97 -11.10 -1.73
C THR A 189 6.09 -9.58 -1.65
N LEU A 190 5.52 -9.02 -0.59
CA LEU A 190 5.62 -7.60 -0.27
C LEU A 190 6.96 -7.32 0.44
N ALA A 191 7.38 -6.06 0.43
CA ALA A 191 8.52 -5.62 1.24
C ALA A 191 8.30 -5.93 2.74
N ALA A 192 9.35 -5.90 3.54
CA ALA A 192 9.17 -5.94 4.99
C ALA A 192 8.47 -4.65 5.45
N LYS A 193 7.60 -4.75 6.46
CA LYS A 193 6.91 -3.58 7.04
C LYS A 193 7.92 -2.49 7.42
N GLY A 194 7.64 -1.25 7.03
CA GLY A 194 8.52 -0.09 7.24
C GLY A 194 9.86 -0.10 6.48
N ALA A 195 10.16 -1.12 5.66
CA ALA A 195 11.31 -1.09 4.76
C ALA A 195 10.99 -0.28 3.50
N ALA A 196 12.01 0.14 2.76
CA ALA A 196 11.81 0.80 1.47
C ALA A 196 10.81 0.02 0.59
N ASN A 197 9.95 0.75 -0.11
CA ASN A 197 8.88 0.22 -0.96
C ASN A 197 7.67 -0.42 -0.23
N SER A 198 7.65 -0.46 1.11
CA SER A 198 6.45 -0.78 1.91
C SER A 198 5.47 0.41 1.99
N LEU A 199 4.22 0.15 2.39
CA LEU A 199 3.22 1.21 2.49
C LEU A 199 3.60 2.24 3.57
N GLY A 200 3.94 1.77 4.78
CA GLY A 200 4.34 2.64 5.90
C GLY A 200 5.70 3.34 5.72
N ALA A 201 6.57 2.84 4.83
CA ALA A 201 7.77 3.60 4.46
C ALA A 201 7.49 4.70 3.44
N ASN A 202 6.44 4.54 2.63
CA ASN A 202 6.14 5.42 1.51
C ASN A 202 5.09 6.50 1.85
N LYS A 203 4.30 6.31 2.92
CA LYS A 203 3.22 7.19 3.37
C LYS A 203 3.15 7.16 4.90
N GLU A 204 2.65 8.25 5.49
CA GLU A 204 2.38 8.36 6.93
C GLU A 204 0.86 8.43 7.13
N LEU A 205 0.22 7.26 7.24
CA LEU A 205 -1.24 7.14 7.30
C LEU A 205 -1.67 6.65 8.68
N VAL A 206 -2.16 7.56 9.53
CA VAL A 206 -2.64 7.22 10.87
C VAL A 206 -4.11 6.84 10.79
N ILE A 207 -4.50 5.68 11.34
CA ILE A 207 -5.88 5.21 11.36
C ILE A 207 -6.45 5.35 12.76
N ASP A 208 -7.60 6.03 12.83
CA ASP A 208 -8.34 6.31 14.06
C ASP A 208 -9.84 6.05 13.84
N GLY A 209 -10.21 4.77 13.83
CA GLY A 209 -11.58 4.29 13.70
C GLY A 209 -12.32 4.17 15.04
N VAL A 210 -11.74 4.66 16.14
CA VAL A 210 -12.40 4.66 17.45
C VAL A 210 -13.36 5.86 17.51
N VAL A 211 -14.56 5.61 18.03
CA VAL A 211 -15.58 6.65 18.19
C VAL A 211 -15.59 7.10 19.66
N PRO A 212 -15.66 8.41 19.94
CA PRO A 212 -15.74 8.89 21.30
C PRO A 212 -17.00 8.39 21.98
N THR A 213 -16.85 7.86 23.19
CA THR A 213 -17.96 7.45 24.06
C THR A 213 -17.99 8.32 25.30
N VAL A 214 -19.15 8.47 25.93
CA VAL A 214 -19.25 9.14 27.23
C VAL A 214 -18.73 8.18 28.30
N SER A 215 -17.65 8.56 28.99
CA SER A 215 -17.05 7.76 30.06
C SER A 215 -17.70 8.05 31.42
N SER A 216 -18.09 9.30 31.67
CA SER A 216 -18.85 9.68 32.86
C SER A 216 -19.64 10.97 32.68
N VAL A 217 -20.71 11.10 33.47
CA VAL A 217 -21.46 12.35 33.64
C VAL A 217 -21.44 12.66 35.13
N THR A 218 -20.96 13.83 35.49
CA THR A 218 -20.75 14.21 36.90
C THR A 218 -21.17 15.66 37.14
N ALA A 219 -21.33 16.01 38.41
CA ALA A 219 -21.46 17.40 38.84
C ALA A 219 -20.44 17.64 39.95
N THR A 220 -19.84 18.82 39.98
CA THR A 220 -18.96 19.23 41.08
C THR A 220 -19.75 19.74 42.29
N ALA A 221 -21.05 19.99 42.10
CA ALA A 221 -21.95 20.44 43.14
C ALA A 221 -22.22 19.29 44.13
N ALA A 222 -22.19 19.58 45.44
CA ALA A 222 -22.32 18.55 46.47
C ALA A 222 -23.74 17.97 46.55
N ASP A 223 -23.88 16.70 46.92
CA ASP A 223 -25.20 16.09 47.08
C ASP A 223 -26.07 16.89 48.07
N GLY A 224 -27.30 17.23 47.67
CA GLY A 224 -28.17 18.07 48.48
C GLY A 224 -29.48 18.46 47.80
N THR A 225 -30.24 19.30 48.48
CA THR A 225 -31.43 19.93 47.93
C THR A 225 -31.03 21.25 47.28
N TYR A 226 -31.44 21.41 46.04
CA TYR A 226 -31.26 22.64 45.26
C TYR A 226 -32.61 23.35 45.15
N THR A 227 -32.56 24.67 45.21
CA THR A 227 -33.70 25.57 45.16
C THR A 227 -33.69 26.39 43.87
N MET A 228 -34.70 27.24 43.71
CA MET A 228 -34.78 28.13 42.55
C MET A 228 -33.50 28.96 42.42
N ASP A 229 -33.02 29.10 41.19
CA ASP A 229 -31.82 29.84 40.78
C ASP A 229 -30.46 29.21 41.15
N ASP A 230 -30.43 28.04 41.80
CA ASP A 230 -29.18 27.30 41.98
C ASP A 230 -28.64 26.78 40.64
N GLN A 231 -27.34 26.96 40.39
CA GLN A 231 -26.66 26.43 39.21
C GLN A 231 -25.89 25.16 39.52
N ILE A 232 -26.22 24.09 38.79
CA ILE A 232 -25.49 22.83 38.82
C ILE A 232 -24.76 22.66 37.49
N ALA A 233 -23.43 22.74 37.53
CA ALA A 233 -22.61 22.46 36.35
C ALA A 233 -22.53 20.94 36.12
N ILE A 234 -23.07 20.48 35.00
CA ILE A 234 -22.93 19.09 34.55
C ILE A 234 -21.71 18.97 33.65
N THR A 235 -20.81 18.07 34.00
CA THR A 235 -19.59 17.75 33.25
C THR A 235 -19.75 16.39 32.60
N ILE A 236 -19.62 16.34 31.28
CA ILE A 236 -19.57 15.10 30.50
C ILE A 236 -18.11 14.84 30.12
N ILE A 237 -17.61 13.68 30.50
CA ILE A 237 -16.25 13.23 30.17
C ILE A 237 -16.37 12.21 29.05
N PHE A 238 -15.55 12.36 28.01
CA PHE A 238 -15.50 11.44 26.87
C PHE A 238 -14.27 10.51 26.98
N SER A 239 -14.29 9.41 26.23
CA SER A 239 -13.17 8.46 26.15
C SER A 239 -11.97 8.99 25.36
N GLU A 240 -12.16 10.04 24.58
CA GLU A 240 -11.14 10.75 23.81
C GLU A 240 -11.55 12.22 23.62
N ALA A 241 -10.63 13.04 23.11
CA ALA A 241 -10.88 14.46 22.90
C ALA A 241 -11.97 14.68 21.83
N VAL A 242 -13.04 15.39 22.20
CA VAL A 242 -14.14 15.74 21.29
C VAL A 242 -14.12 17.23 20.94
N ILE A 243 -14.40 17.55 19.68
CA ILE A 243 -14.68 18.92 19.24
C ILE A 243 -16.19 19.11 19.30
N VAL A 244 -16.64 20.04 20.13
CA VAL A 244 -18.06 20.40 20.23
C VAL A 244 -18.37 21.46 19.18
N THR A 245 -19.29 21.15 18.26
CA THR A 245 -19.83 22.10 17.28
C THR A 245 -21.33 22.26 17.46
N GLY A 246 -21.86 23.44 17.15
CA GLY A 246 -23.29 23.73 17.29
C GLY A 246 -23.70 24.05 18.73
N ILE A 247 -24.95 23.77 19.08
CA ILE A 247 -25.55 24.10 20.39
C ILE A 247 -26.14 22.81 20.99
N PRO A 248 -25.30 21.86 21.43
CA PRO A 248 -25.80 20.62 22.01
C PRO A 248 -26.58 20.93 23.29
N LYS A 249 -27.57 20.09 23.56
CA LYS A 249 -28.50 20.20 24.68
C LYS A 249 -28.58 18.87 25.40
N LEU A 250 -28.67 18.90 26.73
CA LEU A 250 -28.82 17.72 27.57
C LEU A 250 -30.19 17.76 28.25
N THR A 251 -31.00 16.73 28.05
CA THR A 251 -32.26 16.58 28.77
C THR A 251 -31.99 15.96 30.14
N LEU A 252 -32.41 16.62 31.21
CA LEU A 252 -32.31 16.17 32.59
C LEU A 252 -33.70 15.90 33.16
N GLU A 253 -33.86 14.76 33.82
CA GLU A 253 -35.07 14.44 34.58
C GLU A 253 -35.13 15.29 35.86
N THR A 254 -36.19 16.09 36.01
CA THR A 254 -36.38 17.01 37.15
C THR A 254 -37.71 16.80 37.88
N GLY A 255 -38.46 15.74 37.56
CA GLY A 255 -39.64 15.27 38.26
C GLY A 255 -40.78 14.87 37.32
N VAL A 256 -41.76 15.78 37.13
CA VAL A 256 -42.92 15.54 36.24
C VAL A 256 -42.67 15.95 34.80
N ALA A 257 -41.66 16.79 34.59
CA ALA A 257 -41.20 17.22 33.28
C ALA A 257 -39.67 17.22 33.27
N ASP A 258 -39.11 16.81 32.14
CA ASP A 258 -37.68 16.93 31.91
C ASP A 258 -37.34 18.37 31.52
N GLU A 259 -36.16 18.81 31.92
CA GLU A 259 -35.61 20.12 31.56
C GLU A 259 -34.48 19.97 30.56
N LEU A 260 -34.38 20.91 29.62
CA LEU A 260 -33.41 20.86 28.55
C LEU A 260 -32.31 21.89 28.78
N VAL A 261 -31.12 21.41 29.14
CA VAL A 261 -29.99 22.24 29.57
C VAL A 261 -29.07 22.55 28.40
N ASP A 262 -28.70 23.82 28.27
CA ASP A 262 -27.79 24.28 27.23
C ASP A 262 -26.33 23.99 27.59
N TYR A 263 -25.57 23.56 26.59
CA TYR A 263 -24.12 23.48 26.69
C TYR A 263 -23.50 24.86 26.93
N SER A 264 -22.67 24.98 27.96
CA SER A 264 -22.06 26.23 28.38
C SER A 264 -20.63 26.42 27.87
N SER A 265 -19.79 25.37 27.90
CA SER A 265 -18.39 25.40 27.44
C SER A 265 -17.72 24.00 27.46
N GLY A 266 -16.53 23.88 26.84
CA GLY A 266 -15.68 22.68 26.87
C GLY A 266 -15.50 21.98 25.52
N SER A 267 -14.29 21.98 24.96
CA SER A 267 -13.92 21.21 23.77
C SER A 267 -12.47 20.73 23.89
N GLY A 268 -12.19 19.50 23.47
CA GLY A 268 -10.82 18.99 23.28
C GLY A 268 -10.08 18.52 24.54
N GLY A 269 -10.77 18.17 25.63
CA GLY A 269 -10.14 17.64 26.85
C GLY A 269 -10.49 16.17 27.10
N THR A 270 -9.47 15.37 27.41
CA THR A 270 -9.57 14.07 28.12
C THR A 270 -9.60 14.30 29.63
#